data_AF-A0AAD2X8F9-F1
#
_entry.id   AF-A0AAD2X8F9-F1
#
_cell.length_a   1.000
_cell.length_b   1.000
_cell.length_c   1.000
_cell.angle_alpha   90.00
_cell.angle_beta   90.00
_cell.angle_gamma   90.00
#
_symmetry.space_group_name_H-M   'P 1'
#
loop_
_entity.id
_entity.type
_entity.pdbx_description
1 polymer ?
#
loop_
_entity_poly.entity_id
_entity_poly.type
_entity_poly.pdbx_seq_one_letter_code
_entity_poly.pdbx_strand_id
1 'polypeptide(L)'
;MKYVGIQTQIRRNNLMSGLLLLAFPVIILAMIWIFLALLNYLGGGYYDANGEMVHTLNVEEVNAYFVQAIPWVVIGVGVWFAIAYFSNVLMIQHATGARPLTRRENPRIYNIVENLCMTCGMDMPKINVVDDAQLNAFASGINAKTYTVTLTTGIINRLSDEELSGVVAHELTHIRNKDTRLLVVSIIFVGIVATVMSMVVRMLYHAMWWGGGSRRSNDEKGNGLSFLVILVVGLVCCAIAYFFTIVTRFAISRKREYMADAGGAELCGNPMALASALRKLSQDPGLDNVKQQDVAQLFIVQPDEMSSGLMGFMNSLFSTHPDTKKRIAILEQF
;
A
#
# COMPACT_ATOMS: atom_id res chain seq x y z
N MET A 1 -9.25 -10.58 23.30
CA MET A 1 -8.56 -10.86 22.02
C MET A 1 -7.87 -12.21 22.14
N LYS A 2 -7.96 -13.10 21.15
CA LYS A 2 -7.23 -14.39 21.20
C LYS A 2 -5.76 -14.09 20.82
N TYR A 3 -4.84 -14.23 21.77
CA TYR A 3 -3.40 -14.02 21.52
C TYR A 3 -2.94 -15.00 20.45
N VAL A 4 -2.41 -14.49 19.35
CA VAL A 4 -1.85 -15.29 18.26
C VAL A 4 -0.34 -15.21 18.44
N GLY A 5 0.30 -16.34 18.71
CA GLY A 5 1.76 -16.36 18.92
C GLY A 5 2.53 -15.79 17.72
N ILE A 6 3.69 -15.21 18.00
CA ILE A 6 4.58 -14.54 17.03
C ILE A 6 4.85 -15.43 15.80
N GLN A 7 5.12 -16.73 16.01
CA GLN A 7 5.38 -17.68 14.93
C GLN A 7 4.18 -17.85 13.98
N THR A 8 2.97 -17.89 14.54
CA THR A 8 1.73 -17.98 13.74
C THR A 8 1.53 -16.71 12.92
N GLN A 9 1.86 -15.54 13.49
CA GLN A 9 1.79 -14.26 12.78
C GLN A 9 2.82 -14.20 11.63
N ILE A 10 4.07 -14.58 11.87
CA ILE A 10 5.11 -14.65 10.85
C ILE A 10 4.71 -15.61 9.72
N ARG A 11 4.20 -16.80 10.06
CA ARG A 11 3.74 -17.79 9.06
C ARG A 11 2.59 -17.24 8.23
N ARG A 12 1.60 -16.60 8.87
CA ARG A 12 0.47 -15.96 8.19
C ARG A 12 0.94 -14.86 7.25
N ASN A 13 1.88 -14.03 7.69
CA ASN A 13 2.43 -12.95 6.87
C ASN A 13 3.26 -13.47 5.71
N ASN A 14 4.09 -14.51 5.89
CA ASN A 14 4.78 -15.17 4.78
C ASN A 14 3.78 -15.75 3.77
N LEU A 15 2.74 -16.44 4.24
CA LEU A 15 1.71 -17.01 3.38
C LEU A 15 0.99 -15.92 2.57
N MET A 16 0.54 -14.86 3.24
CA MET A 16 -0.18 -13.77 2.58
C MET A 16 0.70 -13.00 1.60
N SER A 17 1.95 -12.70 1.95
CA SER A 17 2.89 -12.10 1.00
C SER A 17 3.12 -13.00 -0.22
N GLY A 18 3.30 -14.31 -0.02
CA GLY A 18 3.47 -15.26 -1.11
C GLY A 18 2.21 -15.39 -1.98
N LEU A 19 1.03 -15.44 -1.36
CA LEU A 19 -0.25 -15.50 -2.06
C LEU A 19 -0.48 -14.23 -2.88
N LEU A 20 -0.18 -13.04 -2.34
CA LEU A 20 -0.25 -11.79 -3.10
C LEU A 20 0.68 -11.79 -4.32
N LEU A 21 1.92 -12.25 -4.15
CA LEU A 21 2.88 -12.34 -5.25
C LEU A 21 2.42 -13.32 -6.35
N LEU A 22 1.83 -14.46 -5.98
CA LEU A 22 1.33 -15.45 -6.93
C LEU A 22 -0.01 -15.04 -7.58
N ALA A 23 -0.89 -14.41 -6.81
CA ALA A 23 -2.18 -13.93 -7.31
C ALA A 23 -2.00 -12.80 -8.33
N PHE A 24 -0.89 -12.05 -8.25
CA PHE A 24 -0.64 -10.90 -9.11
C PHE A 24 -0.68 -11.20 -10.62
N PRO A 25 0.19 -12.07 -11.17
CA PRO A 25 0.16 -12.38 -12.60
C PRO A 25 -1.18 -12.98 -13.01
N VAL A 26 -1.80 -13.79 -12.15
CA VAL A 26 -3.10 -14.41 -12.42
C VAL A 26 -4.20 -13.37 -12.58
N ILE A 27 -4.28 -12.39 -11.67
CA ILE A 27 -5.32 -11.35 -11.72
C ILE A 27 -5.10 -10.42 -12.90
N ILE A 28 -3.86 -10.04 -13.21
CA ILE A 28 -3.58 -9.22 -14.39
C ILE A 28 -3.95 -9.95 -15.67
N LEU A 29 -3.56 -11.22 -15.81
CA LEU A 29 -3.91 -12.01 -16.98
C LEU A 29 -5.43 -12.18 -17.12
N ALA A 30 -6.14 -12.48 -16.03
CA ALA A 30 -7.60 -12.55 -16.03
C ALA A 30 -8.23 -11.21 -16.46
N MET A 31 -7.70 -10.09 -15.97
CA MET A 31 -8.18 -8.75 -16.32
C MET A 31 -7.95 -8.42 -17.79
N ILE A 32 -6.80 -8.79 -18.35
CA ILE A 32 -6.50 -8.59 -19.77
C ILE A 32 -7.41 -9.46 -20.63
N TRP A 33 -7.66 -10.71 -20.24
CA TRP A 33 -8.60 -11.56 -20.94
C TRP A 33 -10.02 -10.97 -20.93
N ILE A 34 -10.51 -10.50 -19.77
CA ILE A 34 -11.82 -9.83 -19.64
C ILE A 34 -11.86 -8.57 -20.52
N PHE A 35 -10.78 -7.79 -20.55
CA PHE A 35 -10.69 -6.58 -21.37
C PHE A 35 -10.75 -6.91 -22.87
N LEU A 36 -10.00 -7.91 -23.33
CA LEU A 36 -10.03 -8.37 -24.72
C LEU A 36 -11.40 -8.96 -25.10
N ALA A 37 -12.02 -9.73 -24.19
CA ALA A 37 -13.38 -10.24 -24.36
C ALA A 37 -14.41 -9.12 -24.51
N LEU A 38 -14.31 -8.06 -23.69
CA LEU A 38 -15.16 -6.89 -23.79
C LEU A 38 -14.93 -6.12 -25.10
N LEU A 39 -13.67 -5.90 -25.50
CA LEU A 39 -13.37 -5.24 -26.78
C LEU A 39 -13.92 -6.03 -27.97
N ASN A 40 -13.79 -7.36 -27.97
CA ASN A 40 -14.30 -8.19 -29.03
C ASN A 40 -15.83 -8.27 -29.03
N TYR A 41 -16.47 -8.43 -27.87
CA TYR A 41 -17.93 -8.45 -27.78
C TYR A 41 -18.56 -7.12 -28.21
N LEU A 42 -17.93 -6.00 -27.84
CA LEU A 42 -18.49 -4.67 -28.09
C LEU A 42 -18.09 -4.10 -29.46
N GLY A 43 -16.93 -4.51 -30.00
CA GLY A 43 -16.46 -4.12 -31.34
C GLY A 43 -16.86 -5.10 -32.46
N GLY A 44 -17.13 -6.36 -32.11
CA GLY A 44 -17.56 -7.42 -32.99
C GLY A 44 -19.09 -7.56 -32.99
N GLY A 45 -19.68 -7.41 -34.17
CA GLY A 45 -21.10 -7.64 -34.38
C GLY A 45 -21.41 -7.72 -35.87
N TYR A 46 -22.39 -8.54 -36.23
CA TYR A 46 -22.96 -8.53 -37.57
C TYR A 46 -24.35 -7.93 -37.52
N TYR A 47 -24.77 -7.30 -38.61
CA TYR A 47 -26.14 -6.85 -38.76
C TYR A 47 -26.99 -8.04 -39.16
N ASP A 48 -28.00 -8.37 -38.36
CA ASP A 48 -28.98 -9.39 -38.73
C ASP A 48 -29.88 -8.87 -39.87
N ALA A 49 -30.68 -9.75 -40.49
CA ALA A 49 -31.58 -9.42 -41.60
C ALA A 49 -32.55 -8.26 -41.29
N ASN A 50 -32.79 -7.98 -40.01
CA ASN A 50 -33.64 -6.89 -39.52
C ASN A 50 -32.89 -5.56 -39.30
N GLY A 51 -31.59 -5.50 -39.61
CA GLY A 51 -30.74 -4.32 -39.40
C GLY A 51 -30.34 -4.08 -37.94
N GLU A 52 -30.64 -5.02 -37.04
CA GLU A 52 -30.21 -4.98 -35.64
C GLU A 52 -28.78 -5.52 -35.52
N MET A 53 -27.92 -4.79 -34.79
CA MET A 53 -26.54 -5.20 -34.55
C MET A 53 -26.53 -6.29 -33.47
N VAL A 54 -26.18 -7.52 -33.86
CA VAL A 54 -26.04 -8.63 -32.93
C VAL A 54 -24.58 -8.74 -32.53
N HIS A 55 -24.31 -8.43 -31.27
CA HIS A 55 -22.99 -8.59 -30.67
C HIS A 55 -22.69 -10.07 -30.45
N THR A 56 -21.56 -10.54 -30.95
CA THR A 56 -21.11 -11.93 -30.73
C THR A 56 -19.69 -11.94 -30.20
N LEU A 57 -19.46 -12.74 -29.17
CA LEU A 57 -18.14 -12.94 -28.59
C LEU A 57 -17.41 -14.02 -29.41
N ASN A 58 -16.41 -13.63 -30.19
CA ASN A 58 -15.51 -14.57 -30.82
C ASN A 58 -14.39 -14.96 -29.86
N VAL A 59 -14.61 -16.05 -29.13
CA VAL A 59 -13.67 -16.58 -28.13
C VAL A 59 -12.32 -16.96 -28.74
N GLU A 60 -12.30 -17.43 -29.99
CA GLU A 60 -11.06 -17.85 -30.66
C GLU A 60 -10.14 -16.66 -30.91
N GLU A 61 -10.71 -15.56 -31.42
CA GLU A 61 -9.98 -14.32 -31.67
C GLU A 61 -9.46 -13.70 -30.35
N VAL A 62 -10.29 -13.66 -29.32
CA VAL A 62 -9.90 -13.19 -27.98
C VAL A 62 -8.74 -14.02 -27.42
N ASN A 63 -8.81 -15.35 -27.53
CA ASN A 63 -7.76 -16.24 -27.04
C ASN A 63 -6.46 -16.09 -27.83
N ALA A 64 -6.53 -15.88 -29.15
CA ALA A 64 -5.34 -15.64 -29.98
C ALA A 64 -4.60 -14.36 -29.55
N TYR A 65 -5.32 -13.24 -29.40
CA TYR A 65 -4.73 -12.00 -28.89
C TYR A 65 -4.24 -12.13 -27.45
N PHE A 66 -4.96 -12.86 -26.61
CA PHE A 66 -4.56 -13.12 -25.22
C PHE A 66 -3.23 -13.88 -25.15
N VAL A 67 -3.07 -14.98 -25.90
CA VAL A 67 -1.83 -15.76 -25.94
C VAL A 67 -0.66 -14.91 -26.43
N GLN A 68 -0.89 -14.04 -27.42
CA GLN A 68 0.13 -13.11 -27.89
C GLN A 68 0.50 -12.04 -26.85
N ALA A 69 -0.44 -11.63 -26.00
CA ALA A 69 -0.21 -10.65 -24.94
C ALA A 69 0.55 -11.23 -23.73
N ILE A 70 0.41 -12.53 -23.43
CA ILE A 70 1.01 -13.18 -22.25
C ILE A 70 2.52 -12.86 -22.09
N PRO A 71 3.39 -13.02 -23.10
CA PRO A 71 4.82 -12.75 -22.94
C PRO A 71 5.11 -11.30 -22.55
N TRP A 72 4.42 -10.34 -23.17
CA TRP A 72 4.58 -8.92 -22.89
C TRP A 72 4.13 -8.56 -21.48
N VAL A 73 3.02 -9.13 -21.04
CA VAL A 73 2.50 -8.95 -19.69
C VAL A 73 3.47 -9.52 -18.67
N VAL A 74 3.94 -10.75 -18.86
CA VAL A 74 4.90 -11.40 -17.95
C VAL A 74 6.20 -10.61 -17.87
N ILE A 75 6.72 -10.12 -19.00
CA ILE A 75 7.93 -9.27 -19.03
C ILE A 75 7.66 -7.94 -18.31
N GLY A 76 6.56 -7.25 -18.60
CA GLY A 76 6.22 -5.98 -17.96
C GLY A 76 6.04 -6.11 -16.45
N VAL A 77 5.31 -7.13 -16.01
CA VAL A 77 5.15 -7.52 -14.61
C VAL A 77 6.50 -7.82 -13.96
N GLY A 78 7.35 -8.61 -14.61
CA GLY A 78 8.67 -8.99 -14.09
C GLY A 78 9.62 -7.79 -13.95
N VAL A 79 9.68 -6.94 -14.97
CA VAL A 79 10.47 -5.70 -14.96
C VAL A 79 9.97 -4.77 -13.87
N TRP A 80 8.66 -4.59 -13.73
CA TRP A 80 8.11 -3.75 -12.68
C TRP A 80 8.41 -4.31 -11.29
N PHE A 81 8.28 -5.62 -11.06
CA PHE A 81 8.66 -6.22 -9.79
C PHE A 81 10.13 -6.03 -9.48
N ALA A 82 11.01 -6.15 -10.49
CA ALA A 82 12.43 -5.87 -10.32
C ALA A 82 12.64 -4.42 -9.92
N ILE A 83 12.05 -3.47 -10.66
CA ILE A 83 12.11 -2.04 -10.33
C ILE A 83 11.62 -1.83 -8.90
N ALA A 84 10.41 -2.28 -8.56
CA ALA A 84 9.82 -2.10 -7.24
C ALA A 84 10.66 -2.72 -6.12
N TYR A 85 11.25 -3.90 -6.34
CA TYR A 85 12.14 -4.54 -5.36
C TYR A 85 13.40 -3.72 -5.09
N PHE A 86 14.06 -3.20 -6.14
CA PHE A 86 15.29 -2.43 -6.00
C PHE A 86 15.04 -0.98 -5.60
N SER A 87 13.93 -0.39 -6.03
CA SER A 87 13.62 1.02 -5.82
C SER A 87 12.74 1.30 -4.60
N ASN A 88 12.15 0.30 -3.93
CA ASN A 88 11.33 0.53 -2.73
C ASN A 88 12.05 1.36 -1.66
N VAL A 89 13.31 1.03 -1.35
CA VAL A 89 14.07 1.79 -0.34
C VAL A 89 14.42 3.20 -0.83
N LEU A 90 14.81 3.34 -2.10
CA LEU A 90 15.17 4.63 -2.70
C LEU A 90 13.96 5.56 -2.85
N MET A 91 12.81 5.02 -3.18
CA MET A 91 11.56 5.75 -3.36
C MET A 91 11.08 6.31 -2.02
N ILE A 92 11.11 5.49 -0.96
CA ILE A 92 10.77 5.95 0.39
C ILE A 92 11.76 7.04 0.84
N GLN A 93 13.06 6.83 0.64
CA GLN A 93 14.09 7.82 1.01
C GLN A 93 13.91 9.16 0.30
N HIS A 94 13.61 9.16 -1.00
CA HIS A 94 13.34 10.40 -1.75
C HIS A 94 12.01 11.04 -1.37
N ALA A 95 10.96 10.25 -1.12
CA ALA A 95 9.64 10.76 -0.77
C ALA A 95 9.66 11.43 0.62
N THR A 96 10.37 10.85 1.59
CA THR A 96 10.43 11.39 2.96
C THR A 96 11.64 12.27 3.23
N GLY A 97 12.57 12.42 2.28
CA GLY A 97 13.85 13.11 2.53
C GLY A 97 14.72 12.43 3.59
N ALA A 98 14.54 11.12 3.80
CA ALA A 98 15.24 10.40 4.87
C ALA A 98 16.73 10.22 4.53
N ARG A 99 17.59 10.63 5.44
CA ARG A 99 19.05 10.44 5.36
C ARG A 99 19.52 9.32 6.28
N PRO A 100 20.53 8.52 5.89
CA PRO A 100 21.11 7.53 6.78
C PRO A 100 21.75 8.23 7.98
N LEU A 101 21.43 7.75 9.17
CA LEU A 101 22.06 8.20 10.41
C LEU A 101 23.29 7.34 10.64
N THR A 102 24.40 7.94 11.05
CA THR A 102 25.61 7.21 11.45
C THR A 102 25.76 7.17 12.97
N ARG A 103 26.43 6.13 13.50
CA ARG A 103 26.67 5.99 14.95
C ARG A 103 27.41 7.19 15.55
N ARG A 104 28.23 7.87 14.75
CA ARG A 104 28.99 9.06 15.18
C ARG A 104 28.09 10.29 15.37
N GLU A 105 27.05 10.43 14.56
CA GLU A 105 26.13 11.58 14.63
C GLU A 105 25.20 11.49 15.83
N ASN A 106 24.66 10.30 16.12
CA ASN A 106 23.78 10.12 17.28
C ASN A 106 23.96 8.74 17.92
N PRO A 107 24.93 8.60 18.85
CA PRO A 107 25.17 7.36 19.58
C PRO A 107 23.98 6.91 20.42
N ARG A 108 23.19 7.86 20.95
CA ARG A 108 22.01 7.59 21.79
C ARG A 108 21.01 6.69 21.08
N ILE A 109 20.61 7.05 19.86
CA ILE A 109 19.66 6.26 19.06
C ILE A 109 20.26 4.89 18.73
N TYR A 110 21.51 4.86 18.27
CA TYR A 110 22.18 3.61 17.93
C TYR A 110 22.22 2.62 19.09
N ASN A 111 22.52 3.09 20.30
CA ASN A 111 22.55 2.24 21.50
C ASN A 111 21.16 1.70 21.84
N ILE A 112 20.10 2.52 21.71
CA ILE A 112 18.71 2.07 21.94
C ILE A 112 18.34 0.96 20.96
N VAL A 113 18.53 1.18 19.66
CA VAL A 113 18.20 0.17 18.64
C VAL A 113 19.04 -1.09 18.82
N GLU A 114 20.34 -0.96 19.04
CA GLU A 114 21.28 -2.07 19.23
C GLU A 114 20.88 -2.94 20.43
N ASN A 115 20.58 -2.33 21.59
CA ASN A 115 20.13 -3.05 22.78
C ASN A 115 18.81 -3.81 22.55
N LEU A 116 17.82 -3.16 21.91
CA LEU A 116 16.54 -3.81 21.60
C LEU A 116 16.70 -4.98 20.62
N CYS A 117 17.55 -4.82 19.60
CA CYS A 117 17.86 -5.88 18.64
C CYS A 117 18.57 -7.06 19.31
N MET A 118 19.49 -6.80 20.23
CA MET A 118 20.16 -7.84 21.02
C MET A 118 19.17 -8.62 21.88
N THR A 119 18.24 -7.94 22.57
CA THR A 119 17.22 -8.58 23.42
C THR A 119 16.35 -9.57 22.65
N CYS A 120 16.09 -9.33 21.37
CA CYS A 120 15.26 -10.23 20.55
C CYS A 120 16.01 -11.07 19.53
N GLY A 121 17.35 -11.00 19.52
CA GLY A 121 18.18 -11.78 18.61
C GLY A 121 17.90 -11.50 17.12
N MET A 122 17.61 -10.25 16.76
CA MET A 122 17.40 -9.85 15.37
C MET A 122 18.57 -9.03 14.83
N ASP A 123 18.79 -9.12 13.52
CA ASP A 123 19.76 -8.26 12.83
C ASP A 123 19.37 -6.78 12.97
N MET A 124 20.37 -5.93 13.20
CA MET A 124 20.15 -4.48 13.33
C MET A 124 19.69 -3.91 11.98
N PRO A 125 18.50 -3.29 11.90
CA PRO A 125 18.07 -2.60 10.70
C PRO A 125 18.90 -1.32 10.51
N LYS A 126 18.89 -0.78 9.28
CA LYS A 126 19.44 0.55 9.03
C LYS A 126 18.65 1.59 9.81
N ILE A 127 19.32 2.65 10.25
CA ILE A 127 18.67 3.75 10.94
C ILE A 127 18.74 4.98 10.05
N ASN A 128 17.58 5.58 9.80
CA ASN A 128 17.47 6.81 9.03
C ASN A 128 16.86 7.91 9.90
N VAL A 129 17.20 9.16 9.59
CA VAL A 129 16.58 10.34 10.18
C VAL A 129 15.95 11.21 9.10
N VAL A 130 14.79 11.76 9.42
CA VAL A 130 14.11 12.78 8.61
C VAL A 130 14.14 14.07 9.42
N ASP A 131 14.63 15.14 8.80
CA ASP A 131 14.66 16.47 9.41
C ASP A 131 13.25 17.10 9.31
N ASP A 132 12.36 16.66 10.20
CA ASP A 132 10.97 17.12 10.36
C ASP A 132 10.67 17.31 11.87
N ALA A 133 9.93 18.37 12.20
CA ALA A 133 9.50 18.67 13.56
C ALA A 133 8.32 17.80 14.03
N GLN A 134 7.61 17.18 13.08
CA GLN A 134 6.54 16.22 13.37
C GLN A 134 7.05 15.05 14.20
N LEU A 135 6.18 14.52 15.06
CA LEU A 135 6.52 13.36 15.88
C LEU A 135 6.14 12.08 15.14
N ASN A 136 7.10 11.50 14.43
CA ASN A 136 6.86 10.28 13.69
C ASN A 136 8.08 9.34 13.69
N ALA A 137 7.79 8.05 13.57
CA ALA A 137 8.76 7.00 13.32
C ALA A 137 8.08 5.88 12.51
N PHE A 138 8.81 5.19 11.66
CA PHE A 138 8.25 4.08 10.91
C PHE A 138 9.32 3.07 10.49
N ALA A 139 8.95 1.80 10.47
CA ALA A 139 9.75 0.74 9.88
C ALA A 139 9.38 0.49 8.41
N SER A 140 10.40 0.26 7.58
CA SER A 140 10.25 -0.05 6.15
C SER A 140 11.21 -1.15 5.71
N GLY A 141 11.00 -1.71 4.52
CA GLY A 141 11.86 -2.71 3.90
C GLY A 141 11.23 -4.09 3.73
N ILE A 142 11.94 -4.98 3.03
CA ILE A 142 11.42 -6.29 2.56
C ILE A 142 12.21 -7.44 3.19
N ASN A 143 13.51 -7.25 3.46
CA ASN A 143 14.44 -8.26 3.94
C ASN A 143 15.46 -7.65 4.91
N ALA A 144 16.26 -8.49 5.57
CA ALA A 144 17.27 -8.07 6.54
C ALA A 144 18.23 -6.98 6.03
N LYS A 145 18.57 -6.99 4.73
CA LYS A 145 19.48 -6.01 4.12
C LYS A 145 18.83 -4.65 3.82
N THR A 146 17.49 -4.62 3.74
CA THR A 146 16.69 -3.43 3.37
C THR A 146 15.86 -2.90 4.54
N TYR A 147 15.71 -3.65 5.62
CA TYR A 147 14.99 -3.18 6.80
C TYR A 147 15.63 -1.91 7.34
N THR A 148 14.79 -0.90 7.51
CA THR A 148 15.18 0.44 7.93
C THR A 148 14.16 0.98 8.91
N VAL A 149 14.62 1.50 10.04
CA VAL A 149 13.81 2.28 10.99
C VAL A 149 14.13 3.75 10.75
N THR A 150 13.11 4.53 10.43
CA THR A 150 13.24 5.97 10.18
C THR A 150 12.61 6.74 11.34
N LEU A 151 13.34 7.72 11.88
CA LEU A 151 12.91 8.58 12.98
C LEU A 151 12.91 10.04 12.54
N THR A 152 11.91 10.82 12.92
CA THR A 152 11.96 12.28 12.68
C THR A 152 12.81 12.99 13.75
N THR A 153 13.37 14.15 13.42
CA THR A 153 14.04 14.98 14.43
C THR A 153 13.11 15.39 15.57
N GLY A 154 11.81 15.56 15.29
CA GLY A 154 10.78 15.83 16.29
C GLY A 154 10.70 14.75 17.36
N ILE A 155 10.61 13.47 16.97
CA ILE A 155 10.49 12.37 17.95
C ILE A 155 11.77 12.21 18.77
N ILE A 156 12.94 12.39 18.15
CA ILE A 156 14.26 12.29 18.79
C ILE A 156 14.43 13.34 19.89
N ASN A 157 13.97 14.56 19.64
CA ASN A 157 14.16 15.69 20.55
C ASN A 157 13.09 15.76 21.64
N ARG A 158 11.88 15.26 21.38
CA ARG A 158 10.74 15.42 22.30
C ARG A 158 10.50 14.23 23.23
N LEU A 159 10.89 13.02 22.82
CA LEU A 159 10.75 11.81 23.65
C LEU A 159 11.97 11.58 24.54
N SER A 160 11.71 11.09 25.76
CA SER A 160 12.76 10.56 26.63
C SER A 160 13.34 9.25 26.05
N ASP A 161 14.48 8.80 26.56
CA ASP A 161 15.14 7.56 26.09
C ASP A 161 14.23 6.34 26.27
N GLU A 162 13.46 6.29 27.37
CA GLU A 162 12.51 5.22 27.65
C GLU A 162 11.34 5.25 26.66
N GLU A 163 10.77 6.43 26.41
CA GLU A 163 9.67 6.62 25.46
C GLU A 163 10.11 6.29 24.02
N LEU A 164 11.28 6.78 23.62
CA LEU A 164 11.87 6.49 22.32
C LEU A 164 12.19 5.00 22.18
N SER A 165 12.69 4.35 23.23
CA SER A 165 12.89 2.89 23.27
C SER A 165 11.57 2.15 23.06
N GLY A 166 10.48 2.57 23.71
CA GLY A 166 9.15 2.00 23.50
C GLY A 166 8.68 2.13 22.05
N VAL A 167 8.81 3.30 21.44
CA VAL A 167 8.42 3.54 20.04
C VAL A 167 9.28 2.72 19.08
N VAL A 168 10.61 2.71 19.27
CA VAL A 168 11.51 1.89 18.45
C VAL A 168 11.20 0.41 18.60
N ALA A 169 10.89 -0.06 19.81
CA ALA A 169 10.52 -1.45 20.07
C ALA A 169 9.22 -1.85 19.34
N HIS A 170 8.25 -0.94 19.27
CA HIS A 170 7.05 -1.12 18.46
C HIS A 170 7.38 -1.28 16.97
N GLU A 171 8.20 -0.38 16.41
CA GLU A 171 8.64 -0.44 15.01
C GLU A 171 9.48 -1.70 14.69
N LEU A 172 10.37 -2.10 15.60
CA LEU A 172 11.14 -3.34 15.49
C LEU A 172 10.22 -4.57 15.50
N THR A 173 9.12 -4.53 16.26
CA THR A 173 8.12 -5.61 16.26
C THR A 173 7.46 -5.79 14.90
N HIS A 174 7.19 -4.71 14.16
CA HIS A 174 6.69 -4.80 12.78
C HIS A 174 7.70 -5.48 11.84
N ILE A 175 8.99 -5.19 12.01
CA ILE A 175 10.06 -5.87 11.25
C ILE A 175 10.11 -7.35 11.64
N ARG A 176 10.14 -7.66 12.94
CA ARG A 176 10.18 -9.02 13.49
C ARG A 176 8.99 -9.87 12.99
N ASN A 177 7.81 -9.29 12.96
CA ASN A 177 6.58 -9.94 12.48
C ASN A 177 6.46 -9.98 10.95
N LYS A 178 7.37 -9.31 10.21
CA LYS A 178 7.32 -9.14 8.74
C LYS A 178 6.07 -8.41 8.26
N ASP A 179 5.54 -7.51 9.10
CA ASP A 179 4.41 -6.65 8.74
C ASP A 179 4.86 -5.62 7.67
N THR A 180 6.05 -5.04 7.83
CA THR A 180 6.64 -4.09 6.87
C THR A 180 6.75 -4.66 5.46
N ARG A 181 7.24 -5.90 5.34
CA ARG A 181 7.35 -6.60 4.06
C ARG A 181 5.97 -6.81 3.42
N LEU A 182 4.99 -7.23 4.21
CA LEU A 182 3.64 -7.46 3.71
C LEU A 182 3.01 -6.15 3.22
N LEU A 183 3.16 -5.07 3.99
CA LEU A 183 2.69 -3.73 3.63
C LEU A 183 3.33 -3.25 2.32
N VAL A 184 4.65 -3.35 2.19
CA VAL A 184 5.37 -2.97 0.97
C VAL A 184 4.88 -3.77 -0.24
N VAL A 185 4.77 -5.10 -0.11
CA VAL A 185 4.26 -5.96 -1.19
C VAL A 185 2.84 -5.56 -1.59
N SER A 186 1.98 -5.24 -0.62
CA SER A 186 0.62 -4.76 -0.88
C SER A 186 0.61 -3.41 -1.60
N ILE A 187 1.44 -2.43 -1.18
CA ILE A 187 1.52 -1.12 -1.85
C ILE A 187 2.00 -1.25 -3.29
N ILE A 188 3.07 -2.02 -3.52
CA ILE A 188 3.60 -2.27 -4.87
C ILE A 188 2.50 -2.87 -5.76
N PHE A 189 1.79 -3.86 -5.23
CA PHE A 189 0.73 -4.55 -5.93
C PHE A 189 -0.44 -3.60 -6.30
N VAL A 190 -0.88 -2.75 -5.37
CA VAL A 190 -1.92 -1.72 -5.63
C VAL A 190 -1.44 -0.70 -6.65
N GLY A 191 -0.19 -0.24 -6.53
CA GLY A 191 0.40 0.72 -7.46
C GLY A 191 0.39 0.19 -8.90
N ILE A 192 0.76 -1.08 -9.10
CA ILE A 192 0.75 -1.65 -10.45
C ILE A 192 -0.67 -1.72 -11.00
N VAL A 193 -1.62 -2.22 -10.23
CA VAL A 193 -3.01 -2.25 -10.67
C VAL A 193 -3.44 -0.85 -11.07
N ALA A 194 -3.24 0.16 -10.22
CA ALA A 194 -3.62 1.54 -10.51
C ALA A 194 -2.98 2.06 -11.80
N THR A 195 -1.70 1.74 -12.05
CA THR A 195 -1.03 2.13 -13.31
C THR A 195 -1.63 1.42 -14.52
N VAL A 196 -1.89 0.12 -14.45
CA VAL A 196 -2.55 -0.63 -15.54
C VAL A 196 -3.95 -0.08 -15.80
N MET A 197 -4.72 0.21 -14.74
CA MET A 197 -6.03 0.84 -14.87
C MET A 197 -5.94 2.20 -15.56
N SER A 198 -5.01 3.05 -15.14
CA SER A 198 -4.80 4.37 -15.74
C SER A 198 -4.41 4.26 -17.21
N MET A 199 -3.59 3.26 -17.58
CA MET A 199 -3.16 2.98 -18.94
C MET A 199 -4.35 2.51 -19.80
N VAL A 200 -5.19 1.59 -19.30
CA VAL A 200 -6.39 1.10 -20.00
C VAL A 200 -7.36 2.25 -20.25
N VAL A 201 -7.66 3.05 -19.22
CA VAL A 201 -8.54 4.22 -19.35
C VAL A 201 -7.97 5.21 -20.37
N ARG A 202 -6.66 5.46 -20.34
CA ARG A 202 -5.99 6.38 -21.27
C ARG A 202 -5.97 5.86 -22.70
N MET A 203 -5.77 4.55 -22.90
CA MET A 203 -5.87 3.92 -24.22
C MET A 203 -7.29 4.02 -24.79
N LEU A 204 -8.32 3.77 -23.97
CA LEU A 204 -9.73 3.93 -24.39
C LEU A 204 -10.04 5.39 -24.75
N TYR A 205 -9.58 6.34 -23.92
CA TYR A 205 -9.75 7.76 -24.18
C TYR A 205 -9.07 8.19 -25.50
N HIS A 206 -7.84 7.72 -25.76
CA HIS A 206 -7.12 8.01 -27.01
C HIS A 206 -7.74 7.31 -28.23
N ALA A 207 -8.20 6.07 -28.10
CA ALA A 207 -8.91 5.37 -29.17
C ALA A 207 -10.20 6.10 -29.55
N MET A 208 -10.90 6.71 -28.59
CA MET A 208 -12.09 7.52 -28.85
C MET A 208 -11.76 8.86 -29.53
N TRP A 209 -10.73 9.58 -29.04
CA TRP A 209 -10.40 10.92 -29.53
C TRP A 209 -9.66 10.91 -30.88
N TRP A 210 -8.83 9.90 -31.13
CA TRP A 210 -8.02 9.79 -32.36
C TRP A 210 -8.46 8.66 -33.30
N GLY A 211 -9.21 7.66 -32.83
CA GLY A 211 -9.82 6.62 -33.68
C GLY A 211 -11.13 7.07 -34.36
N GLY A 212 -11.69 8.21 -33.97
CA GLY A 212 -12.86 8.85 -34.61
C GLY A 212 -12.54 9.69 -35.85
N GLY A 213 -11.35 9.51 -36.46
CA GLY A 213 -10.94 10.23 -37.66
C GLY A 213 -11.36 9.55 -38.95
N SER A 214 -12.46 10.04 -39.54
CA SER A 214 -12.94 9.83 -40.93
C SER A 214 -14.14 8.88 -41.10
N ARG A 215 -15.35 9.41 -40.90
CA ARG A 215 -16.51 9.14 -41.77
C ARG A 215 -17.53 10.27 -41.66
N ARG A 216 -17.44 11.20 -42.62
CA ARG A 216 -18.58 12.01 -43.08
C ARG A 216 -19.65 11.04 -43.61
N SER A 217 -20.75 10.86 -42.90
CA SER A 217 -22.09 10.70 -43.50
C SER A 217 -23.12 10.53 -42.38
N ASN A 218 -23.92 11.58 -42.20
CA ASN A 218 -25.34 11.57 -41.84
C ASN A 218 -25.91 10.22 -41.36
N ASP A 219 -25.88 9.96 -40.05
CA ASP A 219 -26.94 9.23 -39.33
C ASP A 219 -26.72 9.35 -37.81
N GLU A 220 -27.61 10.09 -37.17
CA GLU A 220 -27.69 10.32 -35.73
C GLU A 220 -28.06 9.03 -34.98
N LYS A 221 -27.10 8.11 -34.76
CA LYS A 221 -27.30 6.99 -33.81
C LYS A 221 -26.02 6.30 -33.29
N GLY A 222 -24.83 6.75 -33.67
CA GLY A 222 -23.56 6.05 -33.38
C GLY A 222 -22.84 6.42 -32.07
N ASN A 223 -23.22 7.49 -31.38
CA ASN A 223 -22.42 8.01 -30.25
C ASN A 223 -22.72 7.36 -28.89
N GLY A 224 -23.85 6.65 -28.78
CA GLY A 224 -24.29 6.00 -27.53
C GLY A 224 -23.55 4.70 -27.21
N LEU A 225 -23.18 3.93 -28.24
CA LEU A 225 -22.49 2.65 -28.07
C LEU A 225 -21.08 2.86 -27.48
N SER A 226 -20.33 3.83 -28.02
CA SER A 226 -18.99 4.22 -27.51
C SER A 226 -19.03 4.67 -26.05
N PHE A 227 -20.08 5.39 -25.64
CA PHE A 227 -20.27 5.81 -24.25
C PHE A 227 -20.61 4.62 -23.33
N LEU A 228 -21.45 3.69 -23.79
CA LEU A 228 -21.84 2.51 -23.02
C LEU A 228 -20.65 1.56 -22.80
N VAL A 229 -19.77 1.40 -23.81
CA VAL A 229 -18.49 0.66 -23.67
C VAL A 229 -17.61 1.26 -22.58
N ILE A 230 -17.44 2.58 -22.56
CA ILE A 230 -16.63 3.28 -21.55
C ILE A 230 -17.23 3.12 -20.16
N LEU A 231 -18.55 3.18 -20.04
CA LEU A 231 -19.24 3.01 -18.77
C LEU A 231 -19.05 1.59 -18.22
N VAL A 232 -19.16 0.56 -19.07
CA VAL A 232 -18.96 -0.83 -18.67
C VAL A 232 -17.50 -1.10 -18.30
N VAL A 233 -16.54 -0.65 -19.11
CA VAL A 233 -15.12 -0.81 -18.76
C VAL A 233 -14.79 -0.04 -17.49
N GLY A 234 -15.25 1.20 -17.36
CA GLY A 234 -15.10 2.00 -16.14
C GLY A 234 -15.69 1.33 -14.90
N LEU A 235 -16.85 0.68 -15.02
CA LEU A 235 -17.47 -0.06 -13.93
C LEU A 235 -16.65 -1.29 -13.53
N VAL A 236 -16.13 -2.06 -14.50
CA VAL A 236 -15.19 -3.17 -14.25
C VAL A 236 -13.92 -2.64 -13.57
N CYS A 237 -13.40 -1.52 -14.03
CA CYS A 237 -12.23 -0.86 -13.45
C CYS A 237 -12.47 -0.48 -11.97
N CYS A 238 -13.62 0.10 -11.66
CA CYS A 238 -14.03 0.47 -10.31
C CYS A 238 -14.23 -0.76 -9.40
N ALA A 239 -14.86 -1.82 -9.91
CA ALA A 239 -15.07 -3.06 -9.16
C ALA A 239 -13.73 -3.72 -8.80
N ILE A 240 -12.78 -3.74 -9.73
CA ILE A 240 -11.43 -4.24 -9.53
C ILE A 240 -10.68 -3.37 -8.50
N ALA A 241 -10.71 -2.05 -8.66
CA ALA A 241 -10.09 -1.13 -7.70
C ALA A 241 -10.66 -1.33 -6.29
N TYR A 242 -11.99 -1.45 -6.16
CA TYR A 242 -12.66 -1.71 -4.88
C TYR A 242 -12.22 -3.03 -4.24
N PHE A 243 -12.16 -4.13 -5.01
CA PHE A 243 -11.64 -5.41 -4.51
C PHE A 243 -10.22 -5.25 -3.94
N PHE A 244 -9.37 -4.48 -4.60
CA PHE A 244 -8.00 -4.24 -4.11
C PHE A 244 -7.91 -3.33 -2.89
N THR A 245 -8.82 -2.37 -2.73
CA THR A 245 -8.92 -1.62 -1.46
C THR A 245 -9.18 -2.56 -0.28
N ILE A 246 -10.01 -3.59 -0.47
CA ILE A 246 -10.31 -4.58 0.57
C ILE A 246 -9.05 -5.39 0.90
N VAL A 247 -8.34 -5.89 -0.10
CA VAL A 247 -7.09 -6.66 0.08
C VAL A 247 -6.04 -5.84 0.84
N THR A 248 -5.87 -4.57 0.48
CA THR A 248 -4.93 -3.64 1.14
C THR A 248 -5.36 -3.35 2.58
N ARG A 249 -6.66 -3.23 2.82
CA ARG A 249 -7.20 -3.06 4.18
C ARG A 249 -6.97 -4.27 5.07
N PHE A 250 -6.96 -5.48 4.50
CA PHE A 250 -6.56 -6.69 5.24
C PHE A 250 -5.06 -6.71 5.55
N ALA A 251 -4.22 -6.14 4.68
CA ALA A 251 -2.80 -5.98 4.94
C ALA A 251 -2.55 -5.04 6.13
N ILE A 252 -3.29 -3.92 6.21
CA ILE A 252 -3.18 -2.91 7.27
C ILE A 252 -4.27 -3.14 8.33
N SER A 253 -4.17 -4.27 9.04
CA SER A 253 -5.17 -4.63 10.06
C SER A 253 -4.83 -4.03 11.42
N ARG A 254 -5.81 -3.39 12.09
CA ARG A 254 -5.72 -2.90 13.49
C ARG A 254 -5.25 -3.94 14.50
N LYS A 255 -5.45 -5.24 14.22
CA LYS A 255 -4.94 -6.33 15.07
C LYS A 255 -3.41 -6.35 15.13
N ARG A 256 -2.72 -5.90 14.08
CA ARG A 256 -1.25 -5.84 14.01
C ARG A 256 -0.69 -4.79 14.94
N GLU A 257 -1.34 -3.64 15.02
CA GLU A 257 -0.98 -2.55 15.94
C GLU A 257 -1.00 -3.01 17.39
N TYR A 258 -2.06 -3.70 17.84
CA TYR A 258 -2.11 -4.25 19.19
C TYR A 258 -1.03 -5.32 19.46
N MET A 259 -0.66 -6.11 18.44
CA MET A 259 0.44 -7.08 18.57
C MET A 259 1.81 -6.39 18.58
N ALA A 260 1.95 -5.28 17.87
CA ALA A 260 3.14 -4.46 17.87
C ALA A 260 3.28 -3.67 19.19
N ASP A 261 2.19 -3.22 19.79
CA ASP A 261 2.17 -2.65 21.15
C ASP A 261 2.59 -3.69 22.19
N ALA A 262 2.02 -4.89 22.13
CA ALA A 262 2.37 -5.97 23.04
C ALA A 262 3.82 -6.42 22.87
N GLY A 263 4.30 -6.56 21.63
CA GLY A 263 5.69 -6.90 21.36
C GLY A 263 6.66 -5.77 21.70
N GLY A 264 6.26 -4.52 21.49
CA GLY A 264 7.03 -3.34 21.90
C GLY A 264 7.21 -3.28 23.41
N ALA A 265 6.12 -3.49 24.17
CA ALA A 265 6.15 -3.59 25.62
C ALA A 265 7.03 -4.75 26.14
N GLU A 266 6.94 -5.92 25.51
CA GLU A 266 7.77 -7.08 25.82
C GLU A 266 9.26 -6.80 25.55
N LEU A 267 9.58 -6.15 24.42
CA LEU A 267 10.94 -5.86 23.99
C LEU A 267 11.61 -4.76 24.83
N CYS A 268 10.89 -3.68 25.14
CA CYS A 268 11.44 -2.57 25.92
C CYS A 268 11.38 -2.83 27.44
N GLY A 269 10.58 -3.80 27.89
CA GLY A 269 10.37 -4.12 29.30
C GLY A 269 9.63 -3.03 30.09
N ASN A 270 9.12 -1.99 29.42
CA ASN A 270 8.44 -0.86 30.04
C ASN A 270 7.19 -0.45 29.22
N PRO A 271 6.04 -1.11 29.42
CA PRO A 271 4.79 -0.79 28.71
C PRO A 271 4.33 0.66 28.97
N MET A 272 4.60 1.20 30.15
CA MET A 272 4.21 2.56 30.53
C MET A 272 4.98 3.63 29.76
N ALA A 273 6.23 3.35 29.35
CA ALA A 273 6.99 4.26 28.49
C ALA A 273 6.37 4.37 27.09
N LEU A 274 5.92 3.25 26.51
CA LEU A 274 5.20 3.28 25.23
C LEU A 274 3.84 3.99 25.37
N ALA A 275 3.11 3.76 26.47
CA ALA A 275 1.87 4.48 26.75
C ALA A 275 2.09 6.00 26.90
N SER A 276 3.16 6.41 27.58
CA SER A 276 3.55 7.82 27.72
C SER A 276 3.90 8.44 26.36
N ALA A 277 4.68 7.74 25.54
CA ALA A 277 5.02 8.17 24.20
C ALA A 277 3.74 8.37 23.36
N LEU A 278 2.83 7.40 23.34
CA LEU A 278 1.55 7.50 22.63
C LEU A 278 0.69 8.67 23.11
N ARG A 279 0.66 8.97 24.41
CA ARG A 279 -0.03 10.16 24.92
C ARG A 279 0.56 11.44 24.33
N LYS A 280 1.88 11.59 24.34
CA LYS A 280 2.57 12.76 23.75
C LYS A 280 2.30 12.89 22.26
N LEU A 281 2.39 11.78 21.52
CA LEU A 281 2.10 11.71 20.09
C LEU A 281 0.65 12.09 19.77
N SER A 282 -0.31 11.73 20.65
CA SER A 282 -1.73 12.03 20.45
C SER A 282 -2.13 13.47 20.77
N GLN A 283 -1.38 14.16 21.64
CA GLN A 283 -1.72 15.51 22.11
C GLN A 283 -1.17 16.61 21.20
N ASP A 284 -0.04 16.36 20.54
CA ASP A 284 0.57 17.32 19.61
C ASP A 284 1.28 16.57 18.47
N PRO A 285 0.52 16.17 17.44
CA PRO A 285 1.07 15.48 16.27
C PRO A 285 1.98 16.37 15.38
N GLY A 286 2.08 17.69 15.64
CA GLY A 286 2.98 18.60 14.93
C GLY A 286 2.58 18.90 13.48
N LEU A 287 1.28 18.97 13.19
CA LEU A 287 0.70 18.85 11.84
C LEU A 287 0.71 20.10 10.96
N ASP A 288 1.37 21.17 11.38
CA ASP A 288 1.25 22.47 10.74
C ASP A 288 1.71 22.50 9.26
N ASN A 289 2.34 21.44 8.72
CA ASN A 289 2.95 21.45 7.37
C ASN A 289 2.83 20.17 6.51
N VAL A 290 1.84 19.29 6.70
CA VAL A 290 1.73 18.08 5.85
C VAL A 290 1.18 18.41 4.45
N LYS A 291 2.07 18.57 3.45
CA LYS A 291 1.69 18.82 2.04
C LYS A 291 1.50 17.56 1.18
N GLN A 292 1.81 16.37 1.69
CA GLN A 292 1.79 15.12 0.89
C GLN A 292 0.91 14.04 1.53
N GLN A 293 -0.25 13.77 0.91
CA GLN A 293 -1.22 12.77 1.36
C GLN A 293 -0.68 11.32 1.29
N ASP A 294 0.28 11.04 0.42
CA ASP A 294 0.81 9.68 0.20
C ASP A 294 1.70 9.19 1.37
N VAL A 295 2.28 10.10 2.15
CA VAL A 295 3.12 9.77 3.31
C VAL A 295 2.27 9.58 4.59
N ALA A 296 1.02 10.04 4.59
CA ALA A 296 0.09 10.00 5.74
C ALA A 296 -0.17 8.59 6.30
N GLN A 297 0.08 7.54 5.50
CA GLN A 297 -0.08 6.14 5.90
C GLN A 297 1.12 5.57 6.67
N LEU A 298 2.23 6.30 6.74
CA LEU A 298 3.46 5.93 7.47
C LEU A 298 3.54 6.60 8.85
N PHE A 299 2.47 7.26 9.32
CA PHE A 299 2.46 7.94 10.61
C PHE A 299 1.95 7.05 11.75
N ILE A 300 2.65 7.05 12.89
CA ILE A 300 2.25 6.30 14.11
C ILE A 300 0.89 6.75 14.64
N VAL A 301 0.59 8.05 14.49
CA VAL A 301 -0.70 8.67 14.81
C VAL A 301 -1.18 9.41 13.57
N GLN A 302 -2.34 9.01 13.05
CA GLN A 302 -2.95 9.72 11.92
C GLN A 302 -3.76 10.93 12.41
N PRO A 303 -3.67 12.07 11.71
CA PRO A 303 -4.50 13.24 11.98
C PRO A 303 -5.97 13.04 11.65
N ASP A 304 -6.87 13.51 12.53
CA ASP A 304 -8.30 13.57 12.25
C ASP A 304 -8.68 14.73 11.29
N GLU A 305 -7.81 15.71 11.05
CA GLU A 305 -8.13 16.97 10.34
C GLU A 305 -8.04 16.93 8.81
N MET A 306 -7.83 15.78 8.19
CA MET A 306 -7.93 15.64 6.73
C MET A 306 -9.40 15.42 6.31
N SER A 307 -10.29 16.28 6.82
CA SER A 307 -11.73 16.08 6.92
C SER A 307 -12.55 17.13 6.16
N SER A 308 -12.42 17.20 4.84
CA SER A 308 -13.40 17.95 4.03
C SER A 308 -13.69 17.26 2.70
N GLY A 309 -14.95 16.84 2.51
CA GLY A 309 -15.50 16.31 1.25
C GLY A 309 -15.63 14.79 1.19
N LEU A 310 -16.04 14.26 0.03
CA LEU A 310 -16.16 12.82 -0.28
C LEU A 310 -14.88 12.00 0.06
N MET A 311 -13.73 12.67 0.18
CA MET A 311 -12.45 12.13 0.67
C MET A 311 -12.43 11.83 2.19
N GLY A 312 -13.23 12.51 3.00
CA GLY A 312 -13.39 12.28 4.45
C GLY A 312 -14.11 10.98 4.79
N PHE A 313 -15.03 10.53 3.92
CA PHE A 313 -15.67 9.21 4.03
C PHE A 313 -14.66 8.08 3.73
N MET A 314 -13.69 8.35 2.85
CA MET A 314 -12.56 7.45 2.59
C MET A 314 -11.55 7.49 3.75
N ASN A 315 -11.19 8.65 4.30
CA ASN A 315 -10.26 8.75 5.43
C ASN A 315 -10.75 8.05 6.72
N SER A 316 -12.05 8.10 7.04
CA SER A 316 -12.63 7.31 8.14
C SER A 316 -12.50 5.79 7.94
N LEU A 317 -12.49 5.34 6.67
CA LEU A 317 -12.24 3.95 6.29
C LEU A 317 -10.73 3.60 6.26
N PHE A 318 -9.87 4.61 6.13
CA PHE A 318 -8.40 4.55 6.07
C PHE A 318 -7.68 4.96 7.37
N SER A 319 -8.39 5.24 8.47
CA SER A 319 -7.78 5.23 9.82
C SER A 319 -7.32 3.81 10.16
N THR A 320 -6.06 3.55 9.85
CA THR A 320 -5.42 2.24 9.91
C THR A 320 -4.97 1.89 11.32
N HIS A 321 -4.69 2.90 12.14
CA HIS A 321 -4.37 2.72 13.55
C HIS A 321 -5.65 2.64 14.40
N PRO A 322 -5.76 1.68 15.33
CA PRO A 322 -6.83 1.69 16.32
C PRO A 322 -6.71 2.93 17.21
N ASP A 323 -7.85 3.37 17.75
CA ASP A 323 -7.95 4.50 18.69
C ASP A 323 -6.81 4.46 19.72
N THR A 324 -5.99 5.50 19.71
CA THR A 324 -4.80 5.64 20.57
C THR A 324 -5.17 5.50 22.04
N LYS A 325 -6.36 5.95 22.46
CA LYS A 325 -6.83 5.79 23.85
C LYS A 325 -6.99 4.32 24.23
N LYS A 326 -7.44 3.47 23.30
CA LYS A 326 -7.55 2.03 23.53
C LYS A 326 -6.19 1.34 23.59
N ARG A 327 -5.23 1.77 22.76
CA ARG A 327 -3.84 1.26 22.81
C ARG A 327 -3.20 1.60 24.16
N ILE A 328 -3.32 2.85 24.59
CA ILE A 328 -2.85 3.32 25.90
C ILE A 328 -3.49 2.52 27.04
N ALA A 329 -4.82 2.36 27.03
CA ALA A 329 -5.52 1.61 28.08
C ALA A 329 -5.10 0.14 28.16
N ILE A 330 -4.73 -0.49 27.04
CA ILE A 330 -4.20 -1.85 27.02
C ILE A 330 -2.79 -1.89 27.61
N LEU A 331 -1.92 -0.93 27.24
CA LEU A 331 -0.56 -0.84 27.75
C LEU A 331 -0.51 -0.58 29.26
N GLU A 332 -1.45 0.18 29.79
CA GLU A 332 -1.60 0.42 31.24
C GLU A 332 -2.07 -0.82 32.03
N GLN A 333 -2.50 -1.89 31.35
CA GLN A 333 -2.96 -3.14 31.96
C GLN A 333 -1.90 -4.26 31.96
N PHE A 334 -0.74 -4.06 31.33
CA PHE A 334 0.37 -5.01 31.35
C PHE A 334 1.01 -5.12 32.73
#